data_AF-A0A1K2HTQ3-F1
#
_entry.id   AF-A0A1K2HTQ3-F1
#
_cell.length_a   1.000
_cell.length_b   1.000
_cell.length_c   1.000
_cell.angle_alpha   90.00
_cell.angle_beta   90.00
_cell.angle_gamma   90.00
#
_symmetry.space_group_name_H-M   'P 1'
#
loop_
_entity.id
_entity.type
_entity.pdbx_description
1 polymer ?
#
loop_
_entity_poly.entity_id
_entity_poly.type
_entity_poly.pdbx_seq_one_letter_code
_entity_poly.pdbx_strand_id
1 'polypeptide(L)'
;MTNKPVVRTFATGANRDLDENKLDFEAFLSPLVLQDYAVYMHGKRRLADGSLRDGDNWQKGIPVDAYMKSLARHWQDLWLHHRGYADLAVEDYPTTLAAMLFNVMGAYDVYLKAERAKQNLAAAPAEPAPAASTEPNFILID
;
A
#
# COMPACT_ATOMS: atom_id res chain seq x y z
N MET A 1 -4.52 37.45 18.25
CA MET A 1 -4.33 36.05 17.81
C MET A 1 -4.75 35.16 18.98
N THR A 2 -5.93 34.54 18.92
CA THR A 2 -6.40 33.60 19.93
C THR A 2 -5.62 32.30 19.79
N ASN A 3 -4.87 31.94 20.84
CA ASN A 3 -4.09 30.71 20.86
C ASN A 3 -5.06 29.52 20.80
N LYS A 4 -5.03 28.75 19.70
CA LYS A 4 -5.91 27.59 19.53
C LYS A 4 -5.50 26.54 20.58
N PRO A 5 -6.43 25.97 21.36
CA PRO A 5 -6.08 25.00 22.39
C PRO A 5 -5.36 23.79 21.78
N VAL A 6 -4.23 23.37 22.35
CA VAL A 6 -3.39 22.28 21.80
C VAL A 6 -3.84 20.90 22.31
N VAL A 7 -4.62 20.88 23.40
CA VAL A 7 -4.99 19.68 24.16
C VAL A 7 -6.50 19.70 24.45
N ARG A 8 -7.15 18.55 24.32
CA ARG A 8 -8.51 18.29 24.80
C ARG A 8 -8.47 17.61 26.17
N THR A 9 -9.32 18.08 27.08
CA THR A 9 -9.48 17.52 28.42
C THR A 9 -10.84 16.84 28.52
N PHE A 10 -10.85 15.61 29.01
CA PHE A 10 -12.07 14.83 29.22
C PHE A 10 -12.64 15.09 30.61
N ALA A 11 -13.93 14.79 30.80
CA ALA A 11 -14.59 14.92 32.12
C ALA A 11 -13.91 14.10 33.23
N THR A 12 -13.15 13.07 32.87
CA THR A 12 -12.35 12.23 33.78
C THR A 12 -11.03 12.89 34.22
N GLY A 13 -10.67 14.06 33.68
CA GLY A 13 -9.38 14.72 33.88
C GLY A 13 -8.26 14.21 32.96
N ALA A 14 -8.55 13.23 32.09
CA ALA A 14 -7.59 12.78 31.08
C ALA A 14 -7.36 13.86 30.00
N ASN A 15 -6.17 13.87 29.40
CA ASN A 15 -5.77 14.83 28.37
C ASN A 15 -5.25 14.12 27.11
N ARG A 16 -5.52 14.67 25.92
CA ARG A 16 -4.96 14.24 24.63
C ARG A 16 -4.72 15.44 23.72
N ASP A 17 -3.75 15.38 22.82
CA ASP A 17 -3.63 16.42 21.78
C ASP A 17 -4.87 16.43 20.89
N LEU A 18 -5.10 17.58 20.26
CA LEU A 18 -6.06 17.69 19.18
C LEU A 18 -5.79 16.66 18.07
N ASP A 19 -6.88 16.22 17.44
CA ASP A 19 -6.90 15.26 16.35
C ASP A 19 -7.01 15.91 14.96
N GLU A 20 -7.00 17.25 14.88
CA GLU A 20 -7.18 18.02 13.64
C GLU A 20 -6.26 17.62 12.47
N ASN A 21 -5.06 17.12 12.76
CA ASN A 21 -4.07 16.70 11.75
C ASN A 21 -3.72 15.21 11.85
N LYS A 22 -4.52 14.41 12.55
CA LYS A 22 -4.30 12.97 12.73
C LYS A 22 -5.16 12.20 11.72
N LEU A 23 -4.66 11.07 11.25
CA LEU A 23 -5.44 10.16 10.40
C LEU A 23 -6.52 9.49 11.25
N ASP A 24 -7.77 9.57 10.79
CA ASP A 24 -8.90 8.90 11.42
C ASP A 24 -9.32 7.67 10.59
N PHE A 25 -8.59 6.57 10.79
CA PHE A 25 -8.83 5.34 10.03
C PHE A 25 -10.23 4.77 10.26
N GLU A 26 -10.83 4.98 11.44
CA GLU A 26 -12.16 4.46 11.75
C GLU A 26 -13.23 5.24 10.99
N ALA A 27 -13.11 6.57 10.93
CA ALA A 27 -14.01 7.39 10.10
C ALA A 27 -13.84 7.16 8.59
N PHE A 28 -12.64 6.78 8.13
CA PHE A 28 -12.34 6.64 6.70
C PHE A 28 -12.59 5.23 6.15
N LEU A 29 -12.74 4.21 7.01
CA LEU A 29 -12.87 2.82 6.60
C LEU A 29 -14.16 2.19 7.14
N SER A 30 -14.88 1.50 6.27
CA SER A 30 -16.07 0.74 6.69
C SER A 30 -15.67 -0.62 7.29
N PRO A 31 -16.06 -0.95 8.54
CA PRO A 31 -15.74 -2.24 9.13
C PRO A 31 -16.38 -3.41 8.37
N LEU A 32 -17.54 -3.20 7.74
CA LEU A 32 -18.21 -4.23 6.93
C LEU A 32 -17.40 -4.54 5.66
N VAL A 33 -16.90 -3.50 4.99
CA VAL A 33 -16.07 -3.67 3.78
C VAL A 33 -14.75 -4.35 4.13
N LEU A 34 -14.13 -3.98 5.25
CA LEU A 34 -12.90 -4.61 5.72
C LEU A 34 -13.08 -6.10 6.04
N GLN A 35 -14.19 -6.46 6.69
CA GLN A 35 -14.49 -7.86 7.01
C GLN A 35 -14.69 -8.69 5.74
N ASP A 36 -15.51 -8.21 4.80
CA ASP A 36 -15.77 -8.90 3.53
C ASP A 36 -14.48 -9.07 2.70
N TYR A 37 -13.69 -8.00 2.60
CA TYR A 37 -12.38 -8.06 1.94
C TYR A 37 -11.41 -9.04 2.60
N ALA A 38 -11.41 -9.14 3.94
CA ALA A 38 -10.58 -10.11 4.65
C ALA A 38 -10.99 -11.57 4.35
N VAL A 39 -12.30 -11.84 4.23
CA VAL A 39 -12.81 -13.15 3.81
C VAL A 39 -12.36 -13.49 2.39
N TYR A 40 -12.51 -12.53 1.46
CA TYR A 40 -12.01 -12.67 0.10
C TYR A 40 -10.50 -13.00 0.08
N MET A 41 -9.68 -12.25 0.81
CA MET A 41 -8.23 -12.45 0.88
C MET A 41 -7.85 -13.79 1.51
N HIS A 42 -8.60 -14.25 2.52
CA HIS A 42 -8.43 -15.58 3.09
C HIS A 42 -8.72 -16.70 2.09
N GLY A 43 -9.65 -16.48 1.16
CA GLY A 43 -9.85 -17.37 0.01
C GLY A 43 -8.66 -17.37 -0.95
N LYS A 44 -8.20 -16.18 -1.37
CA LYS A 44 -7.16 -16.04 -2.41
C LYS A 44 -5.76 -16.47 -1.98
N ARG A 45 -5.48 -16.68 -0.68
CA ARG A 45 -4.20 -17.25 -0.21
C ARG A 45 -4.05 -18.76 -0.44
N ARG A 46 -5.13 -19.48 -0.79
CA ARG A 46 -5.11 -20.91 -1.12
C ARG A 46 -4.66 -21.11 -2.57
N LEU A 47 -3.71 -21.99 -2.79
CA LEU A 47 -3.17 -22.31 -4.12
C LEU A 47 -3.80 -23.58 -4.70
N ALA A 48 -3.67 -23.77 -6.02
CA ALA A 48 -4.22 -24.92 -6.72
C ALA A 48 -3.59 -26.26 -6.30
N ASP A 49 -2.37 -26.23 -5.79
CA ASP A 49 -1.66 -27.38 -5.22
C ASP A 49 -2.08 -27.67 -3.76
N GLY A 50 -3.06 -26.92 -3.22
CA GLY A 50 -3.53 -27.05 -1.84
C GLY A 50 -2.65 -26.36 -0.80
N SER A 51 -1.50 -25.79 -1.20
CA SER A 51 -0.65 -25.03 -0.29
C SER A 51 -1.28 -23.67 0.07
N LEU A 52 -0.83 -23.12 1.19
CA LEU A 52 -1.35 -21.87 1.74
C LEU A 52 -0.24 -20.83 1.81
N ARG A 53 -0.44 -19.71 1.11
CA ARG A 53 0.46 -18.55 1.22
C ARG A 53 0.17 -17.76 2.50
N ASP A 54 1.14 -17.01 2.97
CA ASP A 54 0.90 -16.00 4.00
C ASP A 54 -0.04 -14.91 3.49
N GLY A 55 -0.82 -14.32 4.40
CA GLY A 55 -1.88 -13.36 4.05
C GLY A 55 -1.36 -12.07 3.43
N ASP A 56 -0.11 -11.71 3.70
CA ASP A 56 0.59 -10.53 3.18
C ASP A 56 1.45 -10.83 1.95
N ASN A 57 1.45 -12.07 1.42
CA ASN A 57 2.33 -12.45 0.32
C ASN A 57 2.19 -11.56 -0.93
N TRP A 58 1.01 -10.99 -1.17
CA TRP A 58 0.75 -10.06 -2.27
C TRP A 58 1.55 -8.75 -2.16
N GLN A 59 1.93 -8.34 -0.94
CA GLN A 59 2.75 -7.15 -0.69
C GLN A 59 4.20 -7.33 -1.14
N LYS A 60 4.62 -8.56 -1.51
CA LYS A 60 5.90 -8.77 -2.21
C LYS A 60 5.90 -8.17 -3.63
N GLY A 61 4.73 -7.79 -4.13
CA GLY A 61 4.54 -7.19 -5.44
C GLY A 61 4.21 -8.21 -6.52
N ILE A 62 3.41 -7.76 -7.48
CA ILE A 62 3.07 -8.45 -8.73
C ILE A 62 3.33 -7.42 -9.85
N PRO A 63 3.77 -7.84 -11.05
CA PRO A 63 3.90 -6.90 -12.18
C PRO A 63 2.63 -6.07 -12.37
N VAL A 64 2.80 -4.75 -12.53
CA VAL A 64 1.67 -3.80 -12.64
C VAL A 64 0.73 -4.17 -13.80
N ASP A 65 1.27 -4.63 -14.93
CA ASP A 65 0.46 -5.10 -16.06
C ASP A 65 -0.48 -6.25 -15.70
N ALA A 66 -0.06 -7.14 -14.80
CA ALA A 66 -0.91 -8.24 -14.34
C ALA A 66 -2.05 -7.72 -13.45
N TYR A 67 -1.78 -6.75 -12.57
CA TYR A 67 -2.84 -6.06 -11.82
C TYR A 67 -3.83 -5.36 -12.76
N MET A 68 -3.35 -4.63 -13.77
CA MET A 68 -4.22 -3.89 -14.70
C MET A 68 -5.08 -4.82 -15.55
N LYS A 69 -4.52 -5.90 -16.09
CA LYS A 69 -5.29 -6.90 -16.85
C LYS A 69 -6.33 -7.61 -15.98
N SER A 70 -6.01 -7.85 -14.71
CA SER A 70 -6.92 -8.44 -13.73
C SER A 70 -8.04 -7.49 -13.36
N LEU A 71 -7.71 -6.24 -13.03
CA LEU A 71 -8.65 -5.16 -12.74
C LEU A 71 -9.66 -4.95 -13.88
N ALA A 72 -9.22 -5.00 -15.14
CA ALA A 72 -10.10 -4.85 -16.29
C ALA A 72 -11.20 -5.93 -16.37
N ARG A 73 -10.90 -7.19 -15.97
CA ARG A 73 -11.89 -8.27 -15.95
C ARG A 73 -12.94 -8.05 -14.87
N HIS A 74 -12.51 -7.70 -13.66
CA HIS A 74 -13.44 -7.43 -12.56
C HIS A 74 -14.25 -6.15 -12.81
N TRP A 75 -13.67 -5.14 -13.46
CA TRP A 75 -14.43 -3.98 -13.89
C TRP A 75 -15.52 -4.32 -14.92
N GLN A 76 -15.23 -5.23 -15.86
CA GLN A 76 -16.24 -5.72 -16.80
C GLN A 76 -17.39 -6.44 -16.07
N ASP A 77 -17.09 -7.31 -15.11
CA ASP A 77 -18.11 -7.98 -14.29
C ASP A 77 -18.95 -6.96 -13.51
N LEU A 78 -18.31 -5.96 -12.90
CA LEU A 78 -19.00 -4.90 -12.16
C LEU A 78 -19.95 -4.13 -13.08
N TRP A 79 -19.51 -3.85 -14.31
CA TRP A 79 -20.33 -3.15 -15.28
C TRP A 79 -21.53 -3.99 -15.72
N LEU A 80 -21.35 -5.30 -15.94
CA LEU A 80 -22.44 -6.22 -16.24
C LEU A 80 -23.48 -6.25 -15.11
N HIS A 81 -23.04 -6.39 -13.86
CA HIS A 81 -23.91 -6.31 -12.68
C HIS A 81 -24.70 -5.00 -12.64
N HIS A 82 -24.02 -3.86 -12.82
CA HIS A 82 -24.64 -2.54 -12.81
C HIS A 82 -25.72 -2.38 -13.89
N ARG A 83 -25.56 -3.04 -15.05
CA ARG A 83 -26.49 -2.94 -16.18
C ARG A 83 -27.60 -3.99 -16.16
N GLY A 84 -27.67 -4.82 -15.12
CA GLY A 84 -28.69 -5.87 -14.99
C GLY A 84 -28.40 -7.14 -15.79
N TYR A 85 -27.16 -7.33 -16.23
CA TYR A 85 -26.68 -8.52 -16.95
C TYR A 85 -25.81 -9.40 -16.05
N ALA A 86 -26.21 -9.56 -14.79
CA ALA A 86 -25.45 -10.33 -13.80
C ALA A 86 -25.27 -11.82 -14.20
N ASP A 87 -26.14 -12.34 -15.05
CA ASP A 87 -26.07 -13.68 -15.65
C ASP A 87 -24.88 -13.85 -16.61
N LEU A 88 -24.33 -12.75 -17.13
CA LEU A 88 -23.15 -12.75 -18.01
C LEU A 88 -21.84 -12.52 -17.24
N ALA A 89 -21.90 -12.13 -15.97
CA ALA A 89 -20.72 -11.87 -15.15
C ALA A 89 -20.06 -13.20 -14.70
N VAL A 90 -18.73 -13.21 -14.60
CA VAL A 90 -17.98 -14.39 -14.16
C VAL A 90 -17.99 -14.51 -12.63
N GLU A 91 -17.74 -13.41 -11.93
CA GLU A 91 -17.77 -13.35 -10.47
C GLU A 91 -19.04 -12.64 -9.97
N ASP A 92 -19.47 -12.98 -8.74
CA ASP A 92 -20.57 -12.28 -8.09
C ASP A 92 -20.18 -10.84 -7.71
N TYR A 93 -21.18 -10.04 -7.33
CA TYR A 93 -20.98 -8.61 -7.06
C TYR A 93 -19.97 -8.34 -5.92
N PRO A 94 -20.06 -9.01 -4.75
CA PRO A 94 -19.09 -8.79 -3.67
C PRO A 94 -17.66 -9.22 -4.03
N THR A 95 -17.49 -10.40 -4.64
CA THR A 95 -16.16 -10.90 -5.07
C THR A 95 -15.54 -9.94 -6.08
N THR A 96 -16.35 -9.45 -7.02
CA THR A 96 -15.91 -8.47 -8.01
C THR A 96 -15.35 -7.21 -7.37
N LEU A 97 -16.07 -6.62 -6.41
CA LEU A 97 -15.62 -5.41 -5.69
C LEU A 97 -14.35 -5.67 -4.88
N ALA A 98 -14.29 -6.77 -4.14
CA ALA A 98 -13.11 -7.15 -3.35
C ALA A 98 -11.89 -7.43 -4.25
N ALA A 99 -12.09 -8.05 -5.41
CA ALA A 99 -11.05 -8.29 -6.38
C ALA A 99 -10.53 -7.00 -7.02
N MET A 100 -11.41 -6.05 -7.34
CA MET A 100 -10.98 -4.72 -7.78
C MET A 100 -10.15 -4.03 -6.70
N LEU A 101 -10.59 -4.06 -5.44
CA LEU A 101 -9.86 -3.49 -4.31
C LEU A 101 -8.46 -4.12 -4.16
N PHE A 102 -8.36 -5.45 -4.26
CA PHE A 102 -7.07 -6.16 -4.25
C PHE A 102 -6.11 -5.66 -5.34
N ASN A 103 -6.58 -5.55 -6.58
CA ASN A 103 -5.72 -5.13 -7.69
C ASN A 103 -5.29 -3.66 -7.56
N VAL A 104 -6.18 -2.78 -7.11
CA VAL A 104 -5.87 -1.36 -6.86
C VAL A 104 -4.84 -1.22 -5.74
N MET A 105 -5.06 -1.89 -4.60
CA MET A 105 -4.11 -1.83 -3.49
C MET A 105 -2.75 -2.45 -3.85
N GLY A 106 -2.75 -3.55 -4.59
CA GLY A 106 -1.53 -4.19 -5.08
C GLY A 106 -0.71 -3.29 -5.99
N ALA A 107 -1.34 -2.68 -7.00
CA ALA A 107 -0.66 -1.74 -7.89
C ALA A 107 -0.18 -0.48 -7.14
N TYR A 108 -0.99 0.03 -6.20
CA TYR A 108 -0.64 1.20 -5.43
C TYR A 108 0.51 0.94 -4.43
N ASP A 109 0.55 -0.23 -3.79
CA ASP A 109 1.64 -0.65 -2.91
C ASP A 109 2.98 -0.71 -3.67
N VAL A 110 2.98 -1.28 -4.89
CA VAL A 110 4.17 -1.29 -5.77
C VAL A 110 4.64 0.13 -6.08
N TYR A 111 3.71 1.02 -6.46
CA TYR A 111 4.02 2.41 -6.74
C TYR A 111 4.61 3.14 -5.51
N LEU A 112 3.95 3.05 -4.36
CA LEU A 112 4.38 3.72 -3.13
C LEU A 112 5.74 3.23 -2.64
N LYS A 113 6.03 1.93 -2.77
CA LYS A 113 7.35 1.36 -2.45
C LYS A 113 8.43 1.90 -3.38
N ALA A 114 8.15 2.00 -4.68
CA ALA A 114 9.07 2.60 -5.64
C ALA A 114 9.36 4.08 -5.32
N GLU A 115 8.34 4.85 -4.97
CA GLU A 115 8.52 6.26 -4.58
C GLU A 115 9.32 6.42 -3.29
N ARG A 116 9.04 5.59 -2.27
CA ARG A 116 9.83 5.59 -1.03
C ARG A 116 11.29 5.22 -1.28
N ALA A 117 11.56 4.26 -2.16
CA ALA A 117 12.93 3.90 -2.53
C ALA A 117 13.65 5.10 -3.18
N LYS A 118 13.01 5.80 -4.12
CA LYS A 118 13.57 7.01 -4.75
C LYS A 118 13.86 8.11 -3.72
N GLN A 119 12.94 8.35 -2.79
CA GLN A 119 13.11 9.34 -1.72
C GLN A 119 14.29 8.99 -0.80
N ASN A 120 14.43 7.72 -0.45
CA ASN A 120 15.54 7.25 0.37
C ASN A 120 16.90 7.38 -0.35
N LEU A 121 16.95 7.12 -1.67
CA LEU A 121 18.16 7.36 -2.47
C LEU A 121 18.52 8.85 -2.53
N ALA A 122 17.52 9.72 -2.70
CA ALA A 122 17.74 11.18 -2.75
C ALA A 122 18.18 11.77 -1.39
N ALA A 123 17.79 11.13 -0.28
CA ALA A 123 18.15 11.55 1.08
C ALA A 123 19.47 10.95 1.59
N ALA A 124 20.10 10.04 0.83
CA ALA A 124 21.37 9.44 1.22
C ALA A 124 22.48 10.51 1.24
N PRO A 125 23.32 10.58 2.30
CA PRO A 125 24.45 11.50 2.31
C PRO A 125 25.39 11.17 1.13
N ALA A 126 25.92 12.21 0.49
CA ALA A 126 26.94 12.04 -0.55
C ALA A 126 28.07 11.16 -0.01
N GLU A 127 28.44 10.13 -0.76
CA GLU A 127 29.59 9.28 -0.44
C GLU A 127 30.81 10.18 -0.19
N PRO A 128 31.53 10.04 0.94
CA PRO A 128 32.70 10.86 1.17
C PRO A 128 33.68 10.64 0.01
N ALA A 129 34.19 11.73 -0.55
CA ALA A 129 35.16 11.68 -1.63
C ALA A 129 36.27 10.66 -1.27
N PRO A 130 36.71 9.82 -2.22
CA PRO A 130 37.75 8.84 -1.96
C PRO A 130 38.93 9.55 -1.30
N ALA A 131 39.37 9.01 -0.16
CA ALA A 131 40.48 9.59 0.59
C ALA A 131 41.65 9.80 -0.37
N ALA A 132 42.11 11.05 -0.50
CA ALA A 132 43.28 11.38 -1.30
C ALA A 132 44.42 10.47 -0.86
N SER A 133 44.93 9.66 -1.79
CA SER A 133 46.04 8.74 -1.53
C SER A 133 47.25 9.56 -1.09
N THR A 134 47.56 9.50 0.21
CA THR A 134 48.83 10.02 0.75
C THR A 134 49.93 9.00 0.46
N GLU A 135 50.21 8.74 -0.80
CA GLU A 135 51.46 8.08 -1.15
C GLU A 135 52.56 9.15 -1.22
N PRO A 136 53.65 9.02 -0.45
CA PRO A 136 54.77 9.94 -0.56
C PRO A 136 55.43 9.75 -1.92
N ASN A 137 55.51 10.85 -2.67
CA ASN A 137 56.20 10.93 -3.94
C ASN A 137 57.71 10.77 -3.70
N PHE A 138 58.22 9.53 -3.73
CA PHE A 138 59.66 9.28 -3.70
C PHE A 138 60.25 9.71 -5.05
N ILE A 139 60.82 10.91 -5.08
CA ILE A 139 61.72 11.32 -6.16
C ILE A 139 63.03 10.54 -5.96
N LEU A 140 63.26 9.53 -6.80
CA LEU A 140 64.59 8.96 -6.97
C LEU A 140 65.43 10.01 -7.71
N ILE A 141 66.48 10.49 -7.05
CA ILE A 141 67.53 11.30 -7.67
C ILE A 141 68.68 10.32 -7.96
N ASP A 142 69.06 10.22 -9.24
CA ASP A 142 70.27 9.51 -9.71
C ASP A 142 71.56 10.27 -9.33
#